data_AF-U7QX86-F1
#
_entry.id   AF-U7QX86-F1
#
_cell.length_a   1.000
_cell.length_b   1.000
_cell.length_c   1.000
_cell.angle_alpha   90.00
_cell.angle_beta   90.00
_cell.angle_gamma   90.00
#
_symmetry.space_group_name_H-M   'P 1'
#
loop_
_entity.id
_entity.type
_entity.pdbx_description
1 polymer ?
#
loop_
_entity_poly.entity_id
_entity_poly.type
_entity_poly.pdbx_seq_one_letter_code
_entity_poly.pdbx_strand_id
1 'polypeptide(L)'
;MSNLSIQSANTRIDINHNELSQATSTDKTCHCCEPLLNNTIDNPLTAPTSVITQWNEKSVVTNKQIEANISRLASESTAAHKTVDSLLSNLVKLFVRVEGNELTAITKMLNAYTGDKPGFSILGQLGAGGFTRIISEAQQSGVRPDRANTEPLTLREKATAYYDLTNSAYFRDTLEKIYSSPELKSEFKDIIDIGYLESKKFASARGSTKENPLPDQLDLYTFKNENKFNASENPELYQVTKQEKGQEVTSNPALAGSSLTKVQRDFRTQAPDKDSVWSSAASLEADNRLTNRELEFARLNPRNRLDRTDYQFGQSGPIKAHQELAKENIIVQRGNGFAVWNVKENTGFSKDAALHNLPTVAAPSGTTDRFITAARLLGTGLKNDLSLGTPANGESPEQSIQRGEREMKELTRWLATGYLVDDNHHSMIEVNLGAANHGLASQWGLNLYTEPFSSPIHAKGFSISSQEILAELENREDVHTDYSTFRKDLYGGSRAVINADGSIKTNSR
;
A
#
# COMPACT_ATOMS: atom_id res chain seq x y z
N MET A 1 5.12 -45.93 -33.32
CA MET A 1 4.95 -47.27 -32.72
C MET A 1 6.05 -47.42 -31.68
N SER A 2 5.80 -47.00 -30.44
CA SER A 2 5.38 -47.86 -29.31
C SER A 2 6.49 -48.77 -28.81
N ASN A 3 7.11 -48.48 -27.66
CA ASN A 3 6.72 -49.10 -26.37
C ASN A 3 7.68 -48.76 -25.20
N LEU A 4 7.05 -48.65 -24.04
CA LEU A 4 7.58 -48.52 -22.68
C LEU A 4 8.43 -49.73 -22.23
N SER A 5 9.28 -49.56 -21.21
CA SER A 5 9.14 -50.31 -19.95
C SER A 5 10.06 -49.78 -18.83
N ILE A 6 9.47 -49.73 -17.64
CA ILE A 6 9.99 -49.41 -16.31
C ILE A 6 10.80 -50.59 -15.75
N GLN A 7 11.76 -50.34 -14.87
CA GLN A 7 12.02 -51.23 -13.72
C GLN A 7 12.59 -50.46 -12.51
N SER A 8 11.91 -50.67 -11.38
CA SER A 8 12.15 -50.20 -10.02
C SER A 8 13.29 -50.92 -9.31
N ALA A 9 13.97 -50.25 -8.38
CA ALA A 9 14.78 -50.91 -7.35
C ALA A 9 14.39 -50.43 -5.94
N ASN A 10 13.93 -51.38 -5.13
CA ASN A 10 13.71 -51.28 -3.69
C ASN A 10 15.05 -51.24 -2.94
N THR A 11 15.15 -50.46 -1.86
CA THR A 11 15.87 -50.92 -0.66
C THR A 11 15.31 -50.27 0.60
N ARG A 12 15.03 -51.12 1.59
CA ARG A 12 14.45 -50.88 2.91
C ARG A 12 15.60 -50.98 3.92
N ILE A 13 15.74 -50.06 4.88
CA ILE A 13 16.56 -50.29 6.09
C ILE A 13 15.81 -49.77 7.32
N ASP A 14 15.70 -50.67 8.30
CA ASP A 14 15.02 -50.56 9.59
C ASP A 14 15.75 -49.66 10.61
N ILE A 15 14.96 -49.10 11.52
CA ILE A 15 15.36 -48.27 12.66
C ILE A 15 15.66 -49.17 13.85
N ASN A 16 16.81 -48.99 14.51
CA ASN A 16 17.09 -49.53 15.83
C ASN A 16 17.42 -48.39 16.81
N HIS A 17 16.67 -48.35 17.92
CA HIS A 17 16.99 -47.57 19.12
C HIS A 17 17.95 -48.34 20.01
N ASN A 18 18.94 -47.66 20.58
CA ASN A 18 19.39 -47.88 21.96
C ASN A 18 20.23 -46.71 22.48
N GLU A 19 19.95 -46.34 23.73
CA GLU A 19 20.61 -45.33 24.57
C GLU A 19 22.01 -45.78 25.01
N LEU A 20 22.93 -44.84 25.31
CA LEU A 20 23.53 -44.65 26.64
C LEU A 20 24.50 -43.46 26.69
N SER A 21 24.72 -42.99 27.92
CA SER A 21 25.13 -41.68 28.43
C SER A 21 26.65 -41.50 28.68
N GLN A 22 27.13 -40.24 28.69
CA GLN A 22 27.81 -39.54 29.82
C GLN A 22 28.69 -38.33 29.40
N ALA A 23 29.02 -37.49 30.39
CA ALA A 23 29.11 -36.03 30.40
C ALA A 23 30.52 -35.38 30.36
N THR A 24 30.53 -34.03 30.41
CA THR A 24 31.56 -33.00 30.78
C THR A 24 31.96 -32.07 29.61
N SER A 25 32.09 -30.73 29.71
CA SER A 25 31.98 -29.73 30.78
C SER A 25 31.74 -28.32 30.20
N THR A 26 30.91 -27.54 30.89
CA THR A 26 30.88 -26.06 31.04
C THR A 26 31.66 -25.15 30.09
N ASP A 27 30.96 -24.18 29.47
CA ASP A 27 31.33 -22.78 29.65
C ASP A 27 30.16 -21.79 29.48
N LYS A 28 30.24 -20.70 30.24
CA LYS A 28 29.15 -19.77 30.62
C LYS A 28 28.71 -18.85 29.48
N THR A 29 27.40 -18.80 29.20
CA THR A 29 26.76 -17.64 28.55
C THR A 29 25.46 -17.24 29.25
N CYS A 30 25.34 -15.91 29.36
CA CYS A 30 24.34 -15.09 30.04
C CYS A 30 22.87 -15.48 29.76
N HIS A 31 22.09 -15.67 30.83
CA HIS A 31 20.63 -15.70 30.76
C HIS A 31 20.08 -14.31 30.49
N CYS A 32 19.58 -14.09 29.27
CA CYS A 32 18.64 -13.02 28.93
C CYS A 32 17.59 -13.58 27.96
N CYS A 33 16.39 -13.83 28.49
CA CYS A 33 15.09 -13.90 27.81
C CYS A 33 15.07 -14.46 26.36
N GLU A 34 14.98 -15.78 26.24
CA GLU A 34 14.32 -16.40 25.08
C GLU A 34 12.81 -16.12 25.18
N PRO A 35 12.13 -15.69 24.11
CA PRO A 35 10.67 -15.75 24.06
C PRO A 35 10.28 -17.23 23.94
N LEU A 36 9.47 -17.70 24.87
CA LEU A 36 8.74 -18.96 24.82
C LEU A 36 7.90 -19.02 23.53
N LEU A 37 8.49 -19.54 22.45
CA LEU A 37 7.79 -20.13 21.31
C LEU A 37 7.26 -21.50 21.74
N ASN A 38 6.25 -21.50 22.61
CA ASN A 38 5.46 -22.68 22.94
C ASN A 38 4.02 -22.24 23.18
N ASN A 39 3.40 -21.72 22.12
CA ASN A 39 1.98 -21.92 21.91
C ASN A 39 1.87 -22.90 20.75
N THR A 40 1.40 -24.10 21.08
CA THR A 40 0.95 -25.13 20.16
C THR A 40 0.05 -24.48 19.11
N ILE A 41 0.50 -24.49 17.85
CA ILE A 41 -0.35 -24.21 16.70
C ILE A 41 -1.28 -25.43 16.59
N ASP A 42 -2.45 -25.37 17.22
CA ASP A 42 -3.52 -26.36 17.03
C ASP A 42 -4.14 -26.14 15.64
N ASN A 43 -3.40 -26.63 14.63
CA ASN A 43 -3.69 -26.89 13.23
C ASN A 43 -2.59 -26.31 12.34
N PRO A 44 -1.70 -27.14 11.74
CA PRO A 44 -0.89 -26.67 10.63
C PRO A 44 -1.81 -26.11 9.54
N LEU A 45 -1.38 -25.05 8.86
CA LEU A 45 -2.05 -24.43 7.71
C LEU A 45 -2.73 -25.48 6.82
N THR A 46 -4.03 -25.70 7.01
CA THR A 46 -4.89 -26.41 6.05
C THR A 46 -5.37 -25.40 5.02
N ALA A 47 -4.42 -24.69 4.42
CA ALA A 47 -4.71 -23.94 3.23
C ALA A 47 -5.08 -24.96 2.14
N PRO A 48 -6.16 -24.73 1.40
CA PRO A 48 -6.60 -25.68 0.39
C PRO A 48 -5.53 -25.83 -0.70
N THR A 49 -5.28 -27.09 -1.05
CA THR A 49 -4.04 -27.50 -1.73
C THR A 49 -4.01 -27.07 -3.19
N SER A 50 -5.17 -26.80 -3.80
CA SER A 50 -5.33 -26.45 -5.21
C SER A 50 -4.71 -25.11 -5.58
N VAL A 51 -5.04 -24.03 -4.86
CA VAL A 51 -4.50 -22.70 -5.15
C VAL A 51 -2.99 -22.64 -4.90
N ILE A 52 -2.51 -23.24 -3.81
CA ILE A 52 -1.08 -23.31 -3.52
C ILE A 52 -0.32 -24.11 -4.59
N THR A 53 -0.93 -25.18 -5.13
CA THR A 53 -0.30 -25.98 -6.20
C THR A 53 -0.22 -25.20 -7.51
N GLN A 54 -1.25 -24.41 -7.86
CA GLN A 54 -1.21 -23.53 -9.04
C GLN A 54 -0.17 -22.41 -8.90
N TRP A 55 0.01 -21.88 -7.69
CA TRP A 55 1.00 -20.82 -7.41
C TRP A 55 2.44 -21.32 -7.36
N ASN A 56 2.65 -22.64 -7.29
CA ASN A 56 3.97 -23.25 -7.43
C ASN A 56 4.48 -23.24 -8.88
N GLU A 57 3.64 -22.93 -9.88
CA GLU A 57 4.11 -22.61 -11.23
C GLU A 57 4.72 -21.21 -11.24
N LYS A 58 6.02 -21.15 -10.94
CA LYS A 58 6.80 -19.91 -10.77
C LYS A 58 7.04 -19.18 -12.10
N SER A 59 6.01 -18.55 -12.66
CA SER A 59 6.10 -17.73 -13.87
C SER A 59 5.69 -16.27 -13.64
N VAL A 60 6.21 -15.35 -14.46
CA VAL A 60 5.83 -13.93 -14.43
C VAL A 60 4.34 -13.72 -14.67
N VAL A 61 3.75 -14.49 -15.59
CA VAL A 61 2.34 -14.39 -15.95
C VAL A 61 1.47 -14.85 -14.78
N THR A 62 1.80 -16.00 -14.19
CA THR A 62 1.10 -16.55 -13.03
C THR A 62 1.10 -15.57 -11.85
N ASN A 63 2.26 -14.99 -11.53
CA ASN A 63 2.39 -14.01 -10.44
C ASN A 63 1.53 -12.75 -10.66
N LYS A 64 1.50 -12.20 -11.87
CA LYS A 64 0.65 -11.03 -12.18
C LYS A 64 -0.84 -11.34 -12.00
N GLN A 65 -1.26 -12.54 -12.37
CA GLN A 65 -2.64 -12.97 -12.17
C GLN A 65 -2.98 -13.09 -10.68
N ILE A 66 -2.07 -13.67 -9.88
CA ILE A 66 -2.23 -13.76 -8.42
C ILE A 66 -2.35 -12.36 -7.80
N GLU A 67 -1.46 -11.43 -8.16
CA GLU A 67 -1.51 -10.05 -7.66
C GLU A 67 -2.82 -9.35 -8.05
N ALA A 68 -3.30 -9.54 -9.28
CA ALA A 68 -4.58 -9.01 -9.73
C ALA A 68 -5.75 -9.56 -8.89
N ASN A 69 -5.78 -10.87 -8.65
CA ASN A 69 -6.83 -11.51 -7.85
C ASN A 69 -6.80 -11.05 -6.38
N ILE A 70 -5.62 -11.04 -5.75
CA ILE A 70 -5.49 -10.61 -4.34
C ILE A 70 -5.82 -9.13 -4.20
N SER A 71 -5.35 -8.28 -5.12
CA SER A 71 -5.65 -6.84 -5.07
C SER A 71 -7.14 -6.57 -5.22
N ARG A 72 -7.83 -7.28 -6.13
CA ARG A 72 -9.29 -7.22 -6.28
C ARG A 72 -10.00 -7.64 -5.00
N LEU A 73 -9.63 -8.79 -4.43
CA LEU A 73 -10.20 -9.26 -3.17
C LEU A 73 -9.97 -8.26 -2.02
N ALA A 74 -8.75 -7.73 -1.88
CA ALA A 74 -8.42 -6.69 -0.90
C ALA A 74 -9.24 -5.42 -1.12
N SER A 75 -9.46 -5.04 -2.38
CA SER A 75 -10.23 -3.84 -2.75
C SER A 75 -11.71 -3.91 -2.41
N GLU A 76 -12.25 -5.12 -2.27
CA GLU A 76 -13.66 -5.38 -1.95
C GLU A 76 -13.86 -5.80 -0.50
N SER A 77 -12.76 -6.00 0.24
CA SER A 77 -12.83 -6.60 1.57
C SER A 77 -13.39 -5.63 2.61
N THR A 78 -14.28 -6.15 3.46
CA THR A 78 -14.82 -5.40 4.60
C THR A 78 -13.70 -4.85 5.48
N ALA A 79 -12.63 -5.61 5.69
CA ALA A 79 -11.49 -5.19 6.48
C ALA A 79 -10.82 -3.93 5.92
N ALA A 80 -10.56 -3.87 4.60
CA ALA A 80 -9.95 -2.70 3.98
C ALA A 80 -10.88 -1.47 4.05
N HIS A 81 -12.17 -1.65 3.74
CA HIS A 81 -13.16 -0.58 3.80
C HIS A 81 -13.35 -0.02 5.21
N LYS A 82 -13.48 -0.88 6.23
CA LYS A 82 -13.61 -0.45 7.64
C LYS A 82 -12.33 0.23 8.14
N THR A 83 -11.16 -0.23 7.69
CA THR A 83 -9.88 0.41 8.04
C THR A 83 -9.80 1.83 7.50
N VAL A 84 -10.10 2.04 6.21
CA VAL A 84 -10.06 3.40 5.64
C VAL A 84 -11.17 4.30 6.16
N ASP A 85 -12.37 3.78 6.42
CA ASP A 85 -13.46 4.54 7.03
C ASP A 85 -13.07 5.03 8.44
N SER A 86 -12.44 4.17 9.24
CA SER A 86 -11.93 4.54 10.56
C SER A 86 -10.82 5.60 10.46
N LEU A 87 -9.88 5.44 9.54
CA LEU A 87 -8.81 6.43 9.31
C LEU A 87 -9.37 7.80 8.87
N LEU A 88 -10.31 7.82 7.93
CA LEU A 88 -10.97 9.04 7.47
C LEU A 88 -11.81 9.69 8.59
N SER A 89 -12.57 8.90 9.35
CA SER A 89 -13.33 9.38 10.50
C SER A 89 -12.42 10.04 11.53
N ASN A 90 -11.26 9.45 11.83
CA ASN A 90 -10.27 10.02 12.75
C ASN A 90 -9.59 11.28 12.20
N LEU A 91 -9.37 11.40 10.89
CA LEU A 91 -8.93 12.66 10.27
C LEU A 91 -9.97 13.76 10.45
N VAL A 92 -11.25 13.45 10.28
CA VAL A 92 -12.32 14.43 10.49
C VAL A 92 -12.37 14.84 11.95
N LYS A 93 -12.37 13.89 12.90
CA LYS A 93 -12.33 14.18 14.34
C LYS A 93 -11.14 15.08 14.69
N LEU A 94 -9.95 14.78 14.16
CA LEU A 94 -8.73 15.56 14.34
C LEU A 94 -8.93 17.01 13.86
N PHE A 95 -9.31 17.19 12.59
CA PHE A 95 -9.41 18.54 12.01
C PHE A 95 -10.55 19.37 12.59
N VAL A 96 -11.70 18.76 12.87
CA VAL A 96 -12.83 19.45 13.53
C VAL A 96 -12.41 19.93 14.91
N ARG A 97 -11.70 19.11 15.69
CA ARG A 97 -11.26 19.48 17.03
C ARG A 97 -10.19 20.58 16.99
N VAL A 98 -9.23 20.50 16.05
CA VAL A 98 -8.17 21.52 15.88
C VAL A 98 -8.73 22.88 15.45
N GLU A 99 -9.74 22.89 14.58
CA GLU A 99 -10.34 24.13 14.08
C GLU A 99 -11.45 24.67 14.99
N GLY A 100 -11.97 23.86 15.91
CA GLY A 100 -13.13 24.18 16.75
C GLY A 100 -14.43 24.39 15.98
N ASN A 101 -14.43 24.11 14.67
CA ASN A 101 -15.57 24.34 13.78
C ASN A 101 -15.56 23.33 12.62
N GLU A 102 -16.67 22.61 12.46
CA GLU A 102 -16.80 21.57 11.44
C GLU A 102 -16.77 22.13 10.02
N LEU A 103 -17.47 23.23 9.74
CA LEU A 103 -17.51 23.83 8.41
C LEU A 103 -16.11 24.29 7.97
N THR A 104 -15.36 24.94 8.85
CA THR A 104 -13.97 25.36 8.59
C THR A 104 -13.08 24.15 8.33
N ALA A 105 -13.17 23.11 9.16
CA ALA A 105 -12.39 21.89 8.99
C ALA A 105 -12.68 21.21 7.65
N ILE A 106 -13.96 20.98 7.32
CA ILE A 106 -14.37 20.34 6.06
C ILE A 106 -13.95 21.18 4.85
N THR A 107 -14.04 22.51 4.92
CA THR A 107 -13.58 23.41 3.84
C THR A 107 -12.07 23.29 3.62
N LYS A 108 -11.28 23.29 4.70
CA LYS A 108 -9.82 23.12 4.61
C LYS A 108 -9.43 21.73 4.10
N MET A 109 -10.14 20.69 4.53
CA MET A 109 -9.94 19.32 4.04
C MET A 109 -10.25 19.22 2.55
N LEU A 110 -11.35 19.81 2.08
CA LEU A 110 -11.70 19.84 0.67
C LEU A 110 -10.62 20.54 -0.15
N ASN A 111 -10.13 21.70 0.31
CA ASN A 111 -9.03 22.41 -0.35
C ASN A 111 -7.73 21.60 -0.37
N ALA A 112 -7.43 20.89 0.71
CA ALA A 112 -6.27 20.01 0.81
C ALA A 112 -6.37 18.80 -0.13
N TYR A 113 -7.59 18.29 -0.32
CA TYR A 113 -7.90 17.16 -1.20
C TYR A 113 -7.83 17.55 -2.70
N THR A 114 -8.36 18.72 -3.09
CA THR A 114 -8.35 19.15 -4.50
C THR A 114 -7.04 19.84 -4.90
N GLY A 115 -6.40 20.56 -3.97
CA GLY A 115 -5.21 21.39 -4.22
C GLY A 115 -5.46 22.60 -5.13
N ASP A 116 -4.52 23.56 -5.14
CA ASP A 116 -4.59 24.77 -5.99
C ASP A 116 -4.16 24.52 -7.45
N LYS A 117 -3.45 23.41 -7.68
CA LYS A 117 -3.01 22.94 -8.99
C LYS A 117 -3.44 21.48 -9.10
N PRO A 118 -4.58 21.18 -9.74
CA PRO A 118 -5.03 19.80 -9.87
C PRO A 118 -3.92 18.98 -10.51
N GLY A 119 -3.45 17.96 -9.80
CA GLY A 119 -2.48 17.02 -10.36
C GLY A 119 -3.15 16.31 -11.52
N PHE A 120 -2.61 16.44 -12.73
CA PHE A 120 -3.07 15.64 -13.88
C PHE A 120 -2.55 14.19 -13.79
N SER A 121 -2.44 13.64 -12.58
CA SER A 121 -2.29 12.21 -12.37
C SER A 121 -3.57 11.49 -12.79
N ILE A 122 -3.43 10.23 -13.19
CA ILE A 122 -4.54 9.45 -13.74
C ILE A 122 -5.53 9.01 -12.62
N LEU A 123 -5.14 9.14 -11.34
CA LEU A 123 -6.02 9.03 -10.18
C LEU A 123 -6.84 10.33 -10.08
N GLY A 124 -8.17 10.21 -10.21
CA GLY A 124 -9.07 11.37 -10.20
C GLY A 124 -9.10 12.09 -8.86
N GLN A 125 -9.34 13.41 -8.92
CA GLN A 125 -9.76 14.22 -7.78
C GLN A 125 -11.27 14.40 -7.86
N LEU A 126 -12.00 14.05 -6.81
CA LEU A 126 -13.43 14.27 -6.72
C LEU A 126 -13.72 15.76 -6.70
N GLY A 127 -14.76 16.17 -7.44
CA GLY A 127 -15.45 17.41 -7.10
C GLY A 127 -16.03 17.35 -5.68
N ALA A 128 -16.42 18.51 -5.13
CA ALA A 128 -16.87 18.66 -3.74
C ALA A 128 -17.98 17.67 -3.29
N GLY A 129 -18.87 17.26 -4.21
CA GLY A 129 -19.95 16.30 -3.92
C GLY A 129 -19.49 14.85 -3.65
N GLY A 130 -18.41 14.40 -4.29
CA GLY A 130 -17.84 13.08 -4.02
C GLY A 130 -17.09 13.06 -2.70
N PHE A 131 -16.32 14.11 -2.42
CA PHE A 131 -15.57 14.26 -1.17
C PHE A 131 -16.49 14.26 0.06
N THR A 132 -17.55 15.07 0.03
CA THR A 132 -18.54 15.13 1.13
C THR A 132 -19.22 13.79 1.38
N ARG A 133 -19.52 13.01 0.33
CA ARG A 133 -20.05 11.65 0.48
C ARG A 133 -19.05 10.74 1.21
N ILE A 134 -17.78 10.71 0.78
CA ILE A 134 -16.72 9.92 1.42
C ILE A 134 -16.64 10.22 2.91
N ILE A 135 -16.52 11.49 3.26
CA ILE A 135 -16.39 11.92 4.65
C ILE A 135 -17.62 11.51 5.47
N SER A 136 -18.83 11.74 4.94
CA SER A 136 -20.08 11.42 5.64
C SER A 136 -20.26 9.92 5.90
N GLU A 137 -19.91 9.06 4.94
CA GLU A 137 -20.04 7.60 5.09
C GLU A 137 -18.95 7.04 6.01
N ALA A 138 -17.73 7.61 5.98
CA ALA A 138 -16.66 7.25 6.91
C ALA A 138 -17.07 7.53 8.37
N GLN A 139 -17.68 8.69 8.65
CA GLN A 139 -18.16 9.04 9.99
C GLN A 139 -19.28 8.10 10.49
N GLN A 140 -20.12 7.59 9.59
CA GLN A 140 -21.21 6.66 9.92
C GLN A 140 -20.77 5.18 9.86
N SER A 141 -19.50 4.90 9.57
CA SER A 141 -18.96 3.54 9.41
C SER A 141 -19.70 2.71 8.35
N GLY A 142 -20.22 3.35 7.30
CA GLY A 142 -20.96 2.69 6.23
C GLY A 142 -21.90 3.60 5.45
N VAL A 143 -22.65 2.99 4.53
CA VAL A 143 -23.64 3.68 3.69
C VAL A 143 -24.74 4.26 4.58
N ARG A 144 -25.08 5.53 4.36
CA ARG A 144 -26.16 6.18 5.11
C ARG A 144 -27.50 5.50 4.81
N PRO A 145 -28.44 5.41 5.77
CA PRO A 145 -29.76 4.82 5.52
C PRO A 145 -30.51 5.47 4.35
N ASP A 146 -30.39 6.79 4.17
CA ASP A 146 -30.98 7.53 3.05
C ASP A 146 -30.31 7.25 1.69
N ARG A 147 -29.26 6.44 1.68
CA ARG A 147 -28.45 6.06 0.51
C ARG A 147 -28.31 4.55 0.36
N ALA A 148 -29.08 3.75 1.10
CA ALA A 148 -29.01 2.28 1.05
C ALA A 148 -29.22 1.70 -0.36
N ASN A 149 -29.94 2.41 -1.23
CA ASN A 149 -30.20 2.02 -2.62
C ASN A 149 -29.21 2.62 -3.63
N THR A 150 -28.16 3.31 -3.17
CA THR A 150 -27.11 3.85 -4.04
C THR A 150 -25.92 2.91 -4.08
N GLU A 151 -25.21 2.90 -5.20
CA GLU A 151 -23.99 2.10 -5.35
C GLU A 151 -22.96 2.51 -4.28
N PRO A 152 -22.34 1.53 -3.58
CA PRO A 152 -21.41 1.80 -2.49
C PRO A 152 -20.15 2.53 -2.98
N LEU A 153 -19.54 3.31 -2.09
CA LEU A 153 -18.23 3.92 -2.35
C LEU A 153 -17.16 2.84 -2.49
N THR A 154 -16.31 2.96 -3.50
CA THR A 154 -15.21 2.00 -3.70
C THR A 154 -14.03 2.27 -2.77
N LEU A 155 -13.18 1.26 -2.52
CA LEU A 155 -11.97 1.46 -1.73
C LEU A 155 -11.07 2.53 -2.35
N ARG A 156 -10.98 2.58 -3.67
CA ARG A 156 -10.17 3.55 -4.42
C ARG A 156 -10.61 4.99 -4.16
N GLU A 157 -11.91 5.26 -4.10
CA GLU A 157 -12.44 6.58 -3.73
C GLU A 157 -11.95 6.99 -2.33
N LYS A 158 -12.17 6.12 -1.35
CA LYS A 158 -11.87 6.37 0.07
C LYS A 158 -10.36 6.50 0.32
N ALA A 159 -9.57 5.57 -0.21
CA ALA A 159 -8.13 5.51 0.00
C ALA A 159 -7.39 6.65 -0.72
N THR A 160 -7.89 7.13 -1.86
CA THR A 160 -7.38 8.34 -2.51
C THR A 160 -7.60 9.56 -1.62
N ALA A 161 -8.82 9.75 -1.10
CA ALA A 161 -9.09 10.85 -0.16
C ALA A 161 -8.20 10.78 1.08
N TYR A 162 -8.02 9.60 1.66
CA TYR A 162 -7.13 9.40 2.79
C TYR A 162 -5.68 9.75 2.45
N TYR A 163 -5.16 9.27 1.32
CA TYR A 163 -3.78 9.52 0.89
C TYR A 163 -3.53 11.01 0.61
N ASP A 164 -4.45 11.69 -0.08
CA ASP A 164 -4.29 13.10 -0.42
C ASP A 164 -4.36 13.98 0.83
N LEU A 165 -5.34 13.74 1.71
CA LEU A 165 -5.46 14.47 2.98
C LEU A 165 -4.21 14.31 3.85
N THR A 166 -3.70 13.09 3.97
CA THR A 166 -2.53 12.81 4.83
C THR A 166 -1.21 13.29 4.26
N ASN A 167 -1.07 13.43 2.93
CA ASN A 167 0.11 14.04 2.32
C ASN A 167 0.04 15.57 2.22
N SER A 168 -1.09 16.17 2.56
CA SER A 168 -1.30 17.62 2.47
C SER A 168 -0.43 18.42 3.45
N ALA A 169 -0.20 19.69 3.14
CA ALA A 169 0.41 20.63 4.09
C ALA A 169 -0.46 20.78 5.35
N TYR A 170 -1.78 20.80 5.18
CA TYR A 170 -2.72 20.98 6.29
C TYR A 170 -2.61 19.89 7.36
N PHE A 171 -2.45 18.62 6.96
CA PHE A 171 -2.21 17.53 7.91
C PHE A 171 -0.89 17.70 8.67
N ARG A 172 0.18 18.08 7.96
CA ARG A 172 1.49 18.33 8.58
C ARG A 172 1.46 19.49 9.57
N ASP A 173 0.92 20.63 9.16
CA ASP A 173 0.81 21.82 10.01
C ASP A 173 -0.03 21.52 11.27
N THR A 174 -1.05 20.68 11.12
CA THR A 174 -1.85 20.19 12.25
C THR A 174 -1.02 19.36 13.22
N LEU A 175 -0.24 18.41 12.73
CA LEU A 175 0.65 17.59 13.56
C LEU A 175 1.78 18.40 14.19
N GLU A 176 2.31 19.42 13.51
CA GLU A 176 3.32 20.34 14.05
C GLU A 176 2.79 21.16 15.22
N LYS A 177 1.55 21.66 15.11
CA LYS A 177 0.85 22.34 16.22
C LYS A 177 0.72 21.43 17.43
N ILE A 178 0.26 20.19 17.23
CA ILE A 178 0.12 19.20 18.30
C ILE A 178 1.48 18.84 18.88
N TYR A 179 2.50 18.58 18.04
CA TYR A 179 3.87 18.27 18.46
C TYR A 179 4.44 19.34 19.39
N SER A 180 4.10 20.61 19.15
CA SER A 180 4.66 21.76 19.86
C SER A 180 3.90 22.16 21.13
N SER A 181 2.71 21.59 21.40
CA SER A 181 1.88 21.94 22.56
C SER A 181 1.60 20.73 23.46
N PRO A 182 2.06 20.73 24.73
CA PRO A 182 1.69 19.71 25.70
C PRO A 182 0.18 19.57 25.92
N GLU A 183 -0.55 20.68 25.87
CA GLU A 183 -2.00 20.72 26.03
C GLU A 183 -2.68 19.97 24.89
N LEU A 184 -2.32 20.28 23.64
CA LEU A 184 -2.83 19.58 22.46
C LEU A 184 -2.41 18.10 22.46
N LYS A 185 -1.20 17.75 22.90
CA LYS A 185 -0.84 16.31 23.03
C LYS A 185 -1.78 15.57 23.95
N SER A 186 -2.13 16.15 25.10
CA SER A 186 -3.07 15.53 26.03
C SER A 186 -4.48 15.48 25.48
N GLU A 187 -4.90 16.52 24.76
CA GLU A 187 -6.23 16.63 24.14
C GLU A 187 -6.43 15.63 22.99
N PHE A 188 -5.39 15.36 22.21
CA PHE A 188 -5.47 14.55 20.98
C PHE A 188 -4.97 13.11 21.14
N LYS A 189 -4.58 12.68 22.34
CA LYS A 189 -4.02 11.33 22.59
C LYS A 189 -5.00 10.18 22.31
N ASP A 190 -6.30 10.43 22.24
CA ASP A 190 -7.33 9.46 21.86
C ASP A 190 -7.38 9.20 20.35
N ILE A 191 -6.80 10.09 19.54
CA ILE A 191 -6.77 10.02 18.08
C ILE A 191 -5.34 9.77 17.59
N ILE A 192 -4.36 10.50 18.12
CA ILE A 192 -2.97 10.51 17.67
C ILE A 192 -2.12 9.61 18.55
N ASP A 193 -1.21 8.86 17.93
CA ASP A 193 -0.09 8.23 18.65
C ASP A 193 0.97 9.29 18.96
N ILE A 194 0.88 9.88 20.16
CA ILE A 194 1.78 10.93 20.62
C ILE A 194 3.23 10.42 20.69
N GLY A 195 3.45 9.18 21.14
CA GLY A 195 4.79 8.60 21.22
C GLY A 195 5.43 8.47 19.84
N TYR A 196 4.65 8.05 18.85
CA TYR A 196 5.11 7.99 17.46
C TYR A 196 5.35 9.37 16.86
N LEU A 197 4.47 10.34 17.13
CA LEU A 197 4.64 11.74 16.71
C LEU A 197 5.93 12.35 17.29
N GLU A 198 6.22 12.12 18.57
CA GLU A 198 7.42 12.62 19.25
C GLU A 198 8.71 11.95 18.78
N SER A 199 8.62 10.76 18.17
CA SER A 199 9.77 10.11 17.52
C SER A 199 10.25 10.83 16.25
N LYS A 200 9.44 11.76 15.72
CA LYS A 200 9.75 12.58 14.54
C LYS A 200 10.61 13.78 14.93
N LYS A 201 11.32 14.32 13.94
CA LYS A 201 12.24 15.45 14.11
C LYS A 201 11.99 16.47 13.01
N PHE A 202 12.24 17.73 13.31
CA PHE A 202 12.28 18.77 12.30
C PHE A 202 13.51 18.60 11.41
N ALA A 203 13.32 18.78 10.11
CA ALA A 203 14.37 18.79 9.10
C ALA A 203 13.98 19.75 7.98
N SER A 204 14.93 20.09 7.11
CA SER A 204 14.68 21.01 6.00
C SER A 204 13.52 20.55 5.14
N ALA A 205 12.57 21.46 4.91
CA ALA A 205 11.37 21.15 4.14
C ALA A 205 11.71 20.60 2.76
N ARG A 206 10.84 19.72 2.26
CA ARG A 206 10.99 19.15 0.92
C ARG A 206 11.01 20.27 -0.13
N GLY A 207 12.07 20.29 -0.95
CA GLY A 207 12.27 21.34 -1.96
C GLY A 207 13.09 22.54 -1.48
N SER A 208 13.49 22.57 -0.20
CA SER A 208 14.48 23.52 0.31
C SER A 208 15.81 23.30 -0.42
N THR A 209 16.39 24.36 -0.96
CA THR A 209 17.74 24.34 -1.55
C THR A 209 18.62 25.38 -0.86
N LYS A 210 19.93 25.36 -1.14
CA LYS A 210 20.84 26.39 -0.61
C LYS A 210 20.46 27.79 -1.11
N GLU A 211 19.94 27.87 -2.33
CA GLU A 211 19.56 29.09 -3.03
C GLU A 211 18.18 29.59 -2.59
N ASN A 212 17.27 28.66 -2.24
CA ASN A 212 15.93 28.97 -1.74
C ASN A 212 15.67 28.15 -0.46
N PRO A 213 16.18 28.60 0.70
CA PRO A 213 15.96 27.90 1.95
C PRO A 213 14.49 28.03 2.35
N LEU A 214 13.84 26.90 2.55
CA LEU A 214 12.53 26.80 3.17
C LEU A 214 12.71 26.50 4.67
N PRO A 215 11.78 26.97 5.54
CA PRO A 215 11.83 26.66 6.96
C PRO A 215 11.79 25.15 7.18
N ASP A 216 12.43 24.70 8.26
CA ASP A 216 12.36 23.30 8.67
C ASP A 216 10.91 22.91 8.99
N GLN A 217 10.56 21.68 8.65
CA GLN A 217 9.25 21.08 8.87
C GLN A 217 9.43 19.75 9.59
N LEU A 218 8.39 19.31 10.30
CA LEU A 218 8.39 18.02 10.94
C LEU A 218 8.48 16.93 9.87
N ASP A 219 9.58 16.18 9.88
CA ASP A 219 9.83 15.14 8.91
C ASP A 219 9.03 13.89 9.27
N LEU A 220 7.76 13.91 8.86
CA LEU A 220 6.84 12.79 9.05
C LEU A 220 7.38 11.53 8.33
N TYR A 221 8.01 11.71 7.17
CA TYR A 221 8.34 10.65 6.21
C TYR A 221 9.86 10.43 6.07
N THR A 222 10.48 10.05 7.17
CA THR A 222 11.94 9.86 7.29
C THR A 222 12.45 8.52 6.72
N PHE A 223 11.57 7.63 6.23
CA PHE A 223 11.91 6.23 5.91
C PHE A 223 12.70 5.54 7.04
N LYS A 224 12.42 5.90 8.31
CA LYS A 224 13.02 5.22 9.46
C LYS A 224 12.48 3.79 9.51
N ASN A 225 13.39 2.81 9.61
CA ASN A 225 13.00 1.42 9.69
C ASN A 225 12.87 0.97 11.16
N GLU A 226 11.65 0.62 11.58
CA GLU A 226 11.34 0.00 12.88
C GLU A 226 11.64 -1.52 12.90
N ASN A 227 11.97 -2.11 11.75
CA ASN A 227 12.15 -3.55 11.61
C ASN A 227 13.44 -4.04 12.26
N LYS A 228 13.28 -5.12 13.03
CA LYS A 228 14.36 -5.84 13.69
C LYS A 228 14.88 -7.02 12.87
N PHE A 229 14.23 -7.33 11.75
CA PHE A 229 14.62 -8.38 10.83
C PHE A 229 15.21 -7.78 9.55
N ASN A 230 16.04 -8.57 8.87
CA ASN A 230 16.57 -8.20 7.57
C ASN A 230 15.43 -8.08 6.55
N ALA A 231 15.63 -7.22 5.56
CA ALA A 231 14.68 -7.00 4.48
C ALA A 231 14.70 -8.10 3.42
N SER A 232 15.65 -9.05 3.52
CA SER A 232 15.85 -10.18 2.62
C SER A 232 16.49 -11.33 3.40
N GLU A 233 16.24 -12.57 2.97
CA GLU A 233 16.95 -13.78 3.43
C GLU A 233 18.41 -13.81 2.97
N ASN A 234 18.75 -13.05 1.93
CA ASN A 234 20.07 -12.94 1.30
C ASN A 234 20.62 -11.49 1.43
N PRO A 235 20.77 -10.95 2.65
CA PRO A 235 21.13 -9.54 2.86
C PRO A 235 22.49 -9.17 2.25
N GLU A 236 23.42 -10.10 2.13
CA GLU A 236 24.73 -9.92 1.51
C GLU A 236 24.65 -9.45 0.05
N LEU A 237 23.56 -9.78 -0.66
CA LEU A 237 23.35 -9.33 -2.03
C LEU A 237 23.18 -7.81 -2.15
N TYR A 238 22.83 -7.14 -1.06
CA TYR A 238 22.47 -5.73 -1.00
C TYR A 238 23.61 -4.81 -0.55
N GLN A 239 24.81 -5.35 -0.28
CA GLN A 239 25.95 -4.52 0.10
C GLN A 239 26.30 -3.55 -1.03
N VAL A 240 26.31 -2.25 -0.72
CA VAL A 240 26.67 -1.19 -1.66
C VAL A 240 27.82 -0.37 -1.08
N THR A 241 28.84 -0.16 -1.91
CA THR A 241 29.96 0.71 -1.61
C THR A 241 29.86 1.98 -2.46
N LYS A 242 29.85 3.14 -1.81
CA LYS A 242 29.71 4.46 -2.46
C LYS A 242 30.80 5.41 -1.98
N GLN A 243 31.14 6.37 -2.82
CA GLN A 243 32.00 7.49 -2.45
C GLN A 243 31.13 8.60 -1.84
N GLU A 244 31.28 8.85 -0.54
CA GLU A 244 30.64 9.97 0.16
C GLU A 244 31.72 10.94 0.66
N LYS A 245 31.67 12.20 0.20
CA LYS A 245 32.64 13.25 0.56
C LYS A 245 34.12 12.82 0.34
N GLY A 246 34.38 12.00 -0.68
CA GLY A 246 35.73 11.52 -1.03
C GLY A 246 36.22 10.35 -0.18
N GLN A 247 35.36 9.75 0.66
CA GLN A 247 35.64 8.51 1.39
C GLN A 247 34.75 7.38 0.88
N GLU A 248 35.32 6.18 0.84
CA GLU A 248 34.59 4.97 0.52
C GLU A 248 33.76 4.53 1.72
N VAL A 249 32.43 4.53 1.55
CA VAL A 249 31.47 4.15 2.58
C VAL A 249 30.72 2.92 2.09
N THR A 250 30.85 1.83 2.83
CA THR A 250 30.07 0.60 2.61
C THR A 250 28.83 0.62 3.51
N SER A 251 27.68 0.33 2.91
CA SER A 251 26.39 0.22 3.62
C SER A 251 25.63 -1.00 3.13
N ASN A 252 24.74 -1.52 3.97
CA ASN A 252 23.82 -2.58 3.56
C ASN A 252 22.39 -2.21 3.95
N PRO A 253 21.58 -1.74 2.98
CA PRO A 253 20.23 -1.28 3.23
C PRO A 253 19.22 -2.41 3.50
N ALA A 254 19.61 -3.68 3.31
CA ALA A 254 18.78 -4.83 3.64
C ALA A 254 18.98 -5.35 5.07
N LEU A 255 19.96 -4.86 5.82
CA LEU A 255 20.12 -5.26 7.23
C LEU A 255 19.04 -4.63 8.12
N ALA A 256 18.69 -5.33 9.20
CA ALA A 256 17.79 -4.85 10.24
C ALA A 256 18.12 -3.40 10.68
N GLY A 257 17.08 -2.58 10.87
CA GLY A 257 17.21 -1.15 11.18
C GLY A 257 17.61 -0.24 10.02
N SER A 258 18.03 -0.78 8.86
CA SER A 258 18.30 -0.01 7.64
C SER A 258 17.07 0.02 6.73
N SER A 259 16.88 1.06 5.91
CA SER A 259 15.70 1.17 5.05
C SER A 259 16.03 1.02 3.56
N LEU A 260 15.54 -0.07 2.95
CA LEU A 260 15.56 -0.22 1.49
C LEU A 260 14.74 0.90 0.80
N THR A 261 13.68 1.41 1.43
CA THR A 261 12.84 2.47 0.86
C THR A 261 13.60 3.80 0.74
N LYS A 262 14.46 4.11 1.72
CA LYS A 262 15.33 5.29 1.68
C LYS A 262 16.26 5.29 0.46
N VAL A 263 16.72 4.11 0.05
CA VAL A 263 17.64 3.91 -1.08
C VAL A 263 16.99 3.24 -2.28
N GLN A 264 15.65 3.23 -2.37
CA GLN A 264 14.89 2.55 -3.43
C GLN A 264 15.38 2.87 -4.85
N ARG A 265 15.90 4.09 -5.08
CA ARG A 265 16.46 4.55 -6.37
C ARG A 265 17.75 3.83 -6.77
N ASP A 266 18.45 3.20 -5.84
CA ASP A 266 19.62 2.38 -6.15
C ASP A 266 19.20 1.12 -6.90
N PHE A 267 18.02 0.57 -6.59
CA PHE A 267 17.51 -0.72 -7.07
C PHE A 267 16.55 -0.63 -8.25
N ARG A 268 15.96 0.54 -8.51
CA ARG A 268 14.95 0.70 -9.59
C ARG A 268 15.19 1.90 -10.49
N THR A 269 14.67 1.81 -11.70
CA THR A 269 14.60 2.89 -12.70
C THR A 269 13.18 3.07 -13.22
N GLN A 270 12.86 4.26 -13.71
CA GLN A 270 11.53 4.55 -14.23
C GLN A 270 11.23 3.63 -15.42
N ALA A 271 10.10 2.91 -15.37
CA ALA A 271 9.58 2.30 -16.57
C ALA A 271 9.18 3.41 -17.56
N PRO A 272 9.41 3.23 -18.87
CA PRO A 272 9.17 4.27 -19.89
C PRO A 272 7.77 4.89 -19.81
N ASP A 273 6.78 4.11 -19.39
CA ASP A 273 5.37 4.48 -19.43
C ASP A 273 4.68 4.50 -18.04
N LYS A 274 5.45 4.55 -16.94
CA LYS A 274 4.92 4.39 -15.58
C LYS A 274 3.79 5.37 -15.21
N ASP A 275 3.81 6.59 -15.76
CA ASP A 275 2.83 7.66 -15.46
C ASP A 275 1.94 7.98 -16.69
N SER A 276 2.01 7.17 -17.74
CA SER A 276 1.33 7.44 -19.01
C SER A 276 0.29 6.38 -19.36
N VAL A 277 0.14 5.30 -18.60
CA VAL A 277 -0.74 4.22 -19.07
C VAL A 277 -2.12 4.26 -18.41
N TRP A 278 -3.14 4.07 -19.23
CA TRP A 278 -4.54 4.09 -18.85
C TRP A 278 -5.36 3.12 -19.69
N SER A 279 -6.60 2.85 -19.27
CA SER A 279 -7.58 2.12 -20.07
C SER A 279 -8.85 2.94 -20.25
N SER A 280 -9.60 2.69 -21.32
CA SER A 280 -10.88 3.35 -21.53
C SER A 280 -11.93 2.76 -20.58
N ALA A 281 -12.92 3.56 -20.19
CA ALA A 281 -14.01 3.04 -19.37
C ALA A 281 -14.75 1.88 -20.06
N ALA A 282 -14.92 1.95 -21.39
CA ALA A 282 -15.54 0.88 -22.17
C ALA A 282 -14.76 -0.44 -22.10
N SER A 283 -13.42 -0.37 -22.19
CA SER A 283 -12.56 -1.55 -22.07
C SER A 283 -12.65 -2.18 -20.67
N LEU A 284 -12.56 -1.36 -19.61
CA LEU A 284 -12.67 -1.88 -18.25
C LEU A 284 -14.07 -2.41 -17.93
N GLU A 285 -15.12 -1.83 -18.50
CA GLU A 285 -16.49 -2.35 -18.38
C GLU A 285 -16.63 -3.71 -19.06
N ALA A 286 -16.08 -3.88 -20.28
CA ALA A 286 -16.06 -5.16 -20.97
C ALA A 286 -15.33 -6.26 -20.19
N ASP A 287 -14.33 -5.87 -19.40
CA ASP A 287 -13.56 -6.78 -18.54
C ASP A 287 -14.21 -7.03 -17.16
N ASN A 288 -15.40 -6.48 -16.87
CA ASN A 288 -16.05 -6.47 -15.54
C ASN A 288 -15.17 -5.83 -14.44
N ARG A 289 -14.35 -4.85 -14.80
CA ARG A 289 -13.38 -4.20 -13.92
C ARG A 289 -13.73 -2.77 -13.52
N LEU A 290 -14.81 -2.23 -14.06
CA LEU A 290 -15.29 -0.88 -13.78
C LEU A 290 -16.74 -0.94 -13.30
N THR A 291 -16.99 -0.38 -12.13
CA THR A 291 -18.36 -0.19 -11.65
C THR A 291 -18.92 1.14 -12.14
N ASN A 292 -20.25 1.31 -12.14
CA ASN A 292 -20.87 2.58 -12.55
C ASN A 292 -20.39 3.74 -11.64
N ARG A 293 -20.15 3.46 -10.35
CA ARG A 293 -19.62 4.44 -9.41
C ARG A 293 -18.20 4.87 -9.78
N GLU A 294 -17.35 3.92 -10.14
CA GLU A 294 -15.99 4.24 -10.59
C GLU A 294 -15.97 5.01 -11.91
N LEU A 295 -16.95 4.75 -12.79
CA LEU A 295 -17.15 5.54 -14.00
C LEU A 295 -17.52 6.99 -13.66
N GLU A 296 -18.49 7.21 -12.75
CA GLU A 296 -18.83 8.56 -12.29
C GLU A 296 -17.64 9.25 -11.60
N PHE A 297 -16.87 8.51 -10.81
CA PHE A 297 -15.64 8.99 -10.20
C PHE A 297 -14.61 9.42 -11.27
N ALA A 298 -14.40 8.58 -12.29
CA ALA A 298 -13.45 8.87 -13.37
C ALA A 298 -13.85 10.11 -14.17
N ARG A 299 -15.14 10.34 -14.41
CA ARG A 299 -15.64 11.55 -15.09
C ARG A 299 -15.25 12.86 -14.40
N LEU A 300 -15.04 12.83 -13.09
CA LEU A 300 -14.60 14.01 -12.32
C LEU A 300 -13.09 14.27 -12.40
N ASN A 301 -12.31 13.34 -12.97
CA ASN A 301 -10.88 13.54 -13.16
C ASN A 301 -10.67 14.78 -14.08
N PRO A 302 -9.78 15.73 -13.72
CA PRO A 302 -9.42 16.86 -14.57
C PRO A 302 -8.98 16.48 -16.00
N ARG A 303 -8.47 15.26 -16.21
CA ARG A 303 -8.17 14.68 -17.53
C ARG A 303 -9.41 14.33 -18.33
N ASN A 304 -10.55 14.07 -17.71
CA ASN A 304 -11.84 13.73 -18.33
C ASN A 304 -12.81 14.93 -18.39
N ARG A 305 -12.30 16.17 -18.29
CA ARG A 305 -13.12 17.39 -18.41
C ARG A 305 -13.71 17.54 -19.82
N LEU A 306 -14.91 18.11 -19.90
CA LEU A 306 -15.64 18.34 -21.16
C LEU A 306 -15.04 19.42 -22.05
N ASP A 307 -14.26 20.33 -21.49
CA ASP A 307 -13.58 21.44 -22.17
C ASP A 307 -12.15 21.10 -22.59
N ARG A 308 -11.72 19.82 -22.48
CA ARG A 308 -10.39 19.41 -22.93
C ARG A 308 -10.33 19.38 -24.46
N THR A 309 -9.17 19.72 -25.00
CA THR A 309 -8.81 19.38 -26.38
C THR A 309 -8.46 17.89 -26.47
N ASP A 310 -9.18 17.15 -27.32
CA ASP A 310 -9.17 15.68 -27.35
C ASP A 310 -8.02 15.08 -28.19
N TYR A 311 -6.86 15.74 -28.18
CA TYR A 311 -5.64 15.30 -28.88
C TYR A 311 -5.17 13.91 -28.44
N GLN A 312 -5.55 13.47 -27.23
CA GLN A 312 -5.26 12.13 -26.70
C GLN A 312 -6.02 11.01 -27.42
N PHE A 313 -7.09 11.34 -28.15
CA PHE A 313 -7.92 10.40 -28.92
C PHE A 313 -7.87 10.69 -30.43
N GLY A 314 -6.88 11.45 -30.88
CA GLY A 314 -6.68 11.77 -32.30
C GLY A 314 -7.66 12.81 -32.85
N GLN A 315 -8.43 13.49 -32.00
CA GLN A 315 -9.34 14.55 -32.42
C GLN A 315 -8.70 15.93 -32.24
N SER A 316 -8.67 16.71 -33.32
CA SER A 316 -8.19 18.09 -33.32
C SER A 316 -9.35 19.05 -33.04
N GLY A 317 -9.70 19.20 -31.76
CA GLY A 317 -10.69 20.20 -31.32
C GLY A 317 -11.11 20.02 -29.85
N PRO A 318 -11.65 21.07 -29.22
CA PRO A 318 -12.31 20.94 -27.93
C PRO A 318 -13.57 20.10 -28.07
N ILE A 319 -13.85 19.26 -27.08
CA ILE A 319 -15.14 18.58 -26.98
C ILE A 319 -16.20 19.65 -26.74
N LYS A 320 -17.31 19.61 -27.49
CA LYS A 320 -18.38 20.61 -27.32
C LYS A 320 -18.91 20.52 -25.89
N ALA A 321 -18.94 21.64 -25.17
CA ALA A 321 -19.22 21.77 -23.73
C ALA A 321 -20.57 21.21 -23.20
N HIS A 322 -21.32 20.47 -24.02
CA HIS A 322 -22.65 19.94 -23.71
C HIS A 322 -22.85 18.48 -24.13
N GLN A 323 -21.80 17.77 -24.56
CA GLN A 323 -21.88 16.32 -24.82
C GLN A 323 -21.23 15.56 -23.68
N GLU A 324 -21.93 14.57 -23.12
CA GLU A 324 -21.28 13.57 -22.25
C GLU A 324 -20.15 12.87 -23.01
N LEU A 325 -19.03 12.61 -22.33
CA LEU A 325 -17.97 11.80 -22.91
C LEU A 325 -18.47 10.37 -23.11
N ALA A 326 -18.33 9.87 -24.34
CA ALA A 326 -18.49 8.45 -24.62
C ALA A 326 -17.51 7.63 -23.76
N LYS A 327 -17.89 6.42 -23.33
CA LYS A 327 -17.08 5.59 -22.42
C LYS A 327 -15.70 5.26 -22.99
N GLU A 328 -15.59 5.18 -24.30
CA GLU A 328 -14.34 4.96 -25.04
C GLU A 328 -13.35 6.13 -24.87
N ASN A 329 -13.85 7.32 -24.50
CA ASN A 329 -13.09 8.55 -24.31
C ASN A 329 -12.90 8.92 -22.83
N ILE A 330 -13.40 8.11 -21.89
CA ILE A 330 -13.19 8.30 -20.46
C ILE A 330 -11.94 7.52 -20.04
N ILE A 331 -10.95 8.23 -19.52
CA ILE A 331 -9.68 7.69 -19.07
C ILE A 331 -9.83 7.17 -17.64
N VAL A 332 -9.51 5.90 -17.41
CA VAL A 332 -9.48 5.30 -16.07
C VAL A 332 -8.09 4.74 -15.79
N GLN A 333 -7.54 5.04 -14.61
CA GLN A 333 -6.30 4.41 -14.15
C GLN A 333 -6.59 3.07 -13.48
N ARG A 334 -6.19 1.99 -14.13
CA ARG A 334 -5.99 0.67 -13.52
C ARG A 334 -4.74 0.04 -14.12
N GLY A 335 -4.23 -1.04 -13.56
CA GLY A 335 -3.12 -1.73 -14.22
C GLY A 335 -2.45 -2.90 -13.54
N ASN A 336 -2.82 -3.25 -12.31
CA ASN A 336 -2.23 -4.40 -11.59
C ASN A 336 -0.71 -4.57 -11.82
N GLY A 337 0.02 -3.47 -11.69
CA GLY A 337 1.46 -3.45 -11.82
C GLY A 337 2.07 -3.74 -13.21
N PHE A 338 1.33 -3.60 -14.33
CA PHE A 338 1.92 -3.88 -15.66
C PHE A 338 2.99 -2.85 -16.08
N ALA A 339 3.01 -1.65 -15.52
CA ALA A 339 4.00 -0.59 -15.76
C ALA A 339 4.78 -0.22 -14.49
N VAL A 340 5.02 -1.23 -13.64
CA VAL A 340 5.86 -1.17 -12.45
C VAL A 340 7.29 -0.72 -12.80
N TRP A 341 8.00 -0.12 -11.85
CA TRP A 341 9.39 0.28 -12.07
C TRP A 341 10.26 -0.89 -12.54
N ASN A 342 11.18 -0.61 -13.45
CA ASN A 342 12.16 -1.61 -13.85
C ASN A 342 13.19 -1.75 -12.72
N VAL A 343 13.42 -2.98 -12.25
CA VAL A 343 14.55 -3.26 -11.35
C VAL A 343 15.83 -3.11 -12.16
N LYS A 344 16.84 -2.44 -11.61
CA LYS A 344 18.14 -2.34 -12.25
C LYS A 344 18.84 -3.70 -12.20
N GLU A 345 19.42 -4.08 -13.33
CA GLU A 345 20.23 -5.28 -13.44
C GLU A 345 21.39 -5.30 -12.44
N ASN A 346 21.81 -6.50 -12.03
CA ASN A 346 22.96 -6.76 -11.16
C ASN A 346 22.89 -6.15 -9.74
N THR A 347 21.75 -5.57 -9.36
CA THR A 347 21.52 -5.12 -7.99
C THR A 347 21.13 -6.29 -7.09
N GLY A 348 21.31 -6.14 -5.76
CA GLY A 348 20.88 -7.15 -4.78
C GLY A 348 19.44 -7.59 -4.98
N PHE A 349 18.55 -6.62 -5.21
CA PHE A 349 17.15 -6.86 -5.50
C PHE A 349 16.92 -7.75 -6.74
N SER A 350 17.60 -7.45 -7.86
CA SER A 350 17.45 -8.27 -9.09
C SER A 350 17.93 -9.71 -8.91
N LYS A 351 18.97 -9.92 -8.10
CA LYS A 351 19.52 -11.24 -7.80
C LYS A 351 18.57 -12.01 -6.88
N ASP A 352 18.06 -11.35 -5.85
CA ASP A 352 17.12 -11.92 -4.90
C ASP A 352 15.80 -12.32 -5.58
N ALA A 353 15.25 -11.44 -6.42
CA ALA A 353 14.07 -11.74 -7.23
C ALA A 353 14.27 -12.97 -8.14
N ALA A 354 15.46 -13.11 -8.73
CA ALA A 354 15.81 -14.28 -9.54
C ALA A 354 15.88 -15.57 -8.70
N LEU A 355 16.40 -15.54 -7.48
CA LEU A 355 16.42 -16.70 -6.57
C LEU A 355 15.01 -17.17 -6.21
N HIS A 356 14.08 -16.24 -6.05
CA HIS A 356 12.68 -16.55 -5.72
C HIS A 356 11.80 -16.83 -6.96
N ASN A 357 12.35 -16.76 -8.18
CA ASN A 357 11.61 -16.85 -9.46
C ASN A 357 10.38 -15.94 -9.53
N LEU A 358 10.46 -14.76 -8.91
CA LEU A 358 9.43 -13.74 -9.02
C LEU A 358 9.69 -12.95 -10.31
N PRO A 359 8.64 -12.43 -10.98
CA PRO A 359 8.87 -11.40 -11.98
C PRO A 359 9.73 -10.30 -11.41
N THR A 360 10.48 -9.64 -12.29
CA THR A 360 11.23 -8.44 -11.97
C THR A 360 10.24 -7.37 -11.50
N VAL A 361 10.02 -7.32 -10.20
CA VAL A 361 9.02 -6.47 -9.57
C VAL A 361 9.75 -5.45 -8.69
N ALA A 362 9.36 -4.19 -8.77
CA ALA A 362 10.11 -3.05 -8.29
C ALA A 362 10.53 -3.03 -6.81
N ALA A 363 11.54 -2.20 -6.53
CA ALA A 363 12.06 -1.94 -5.18
C ALA A 363 11.06 -1.18 -4.29
N PRO A 364 11.21 -1.20 -2.95
CA PRO A 364 10.17 -0.83 -1.98
C PRO A 364 9.45 0.49 -2.28
N SER A 365 8.14 0.52 -2.06
CA SER A 365 7.32 1.71 -2.31
C SER A 365 7.44 2.74 -1.19
N GLY A 366 7.99 3.90 -1.54
CA GLY A 366 7.86 5.10 -0.71
C GLY A 366 6.43 5.60 -0.56
N THR A 367 5.50 5.24 -1.47
CA THR A 367 4.07 5.58 -1.32
C THR A 367 3.46 4.80 -0.17
N THR A 368 3.72 3.49 -0.09
CA THR A 368 3.24 2.63 0.99
C THR A 368 3.83 3.02 2.34
N ASP A 369 5.13 3.38 2.38
CA ASP A 369 5.76 3.89 3.60
C ASP A 369 5.01 5.11 4.17
N ARG A 370 4.74 6.13 3.33
CA ARG A 370 3.98 7.33 3.74
C ARG A 370 2.56 7.02 4.15
N PHE A 371 1.90 6.14 3.40
CA PHE A 371 0.53 5.69 3.67
C PHE A 371 0.43 5.08 5.07
N ILE A 372 1.36 4.18 5.43
CA ILE A 372 1.38 3.54 6.74
C ILE A 372 1.88 4.48 7.84
N THR A 373 2.83 5.39 7.55
CA THR A 373 3.22 6.45 8.50
C THR A 373 2.01 7.26 8.96
N ALA A 374 1.15 7.66 8.03
CA ALA A 374 -0.04 8.43 8.38
C ALA A 374 -1.02 7.60 9.23
N ALA A 375 -1.18 6.30 8.94
CA ALA A 375 -2.02 5.42 9.73
C ALA A 375 -1.46 5.21 11.14
N ARG A 376 -0.14 5.11 11.27
CA ARG A 376 0.57 5.05 12.55
C ARG A 376 0.39 6.33 13.36
N LEU A 377 0.45 7.50 12.73
CA LEU A 377 0.16 8.78 13.40
C LEU A 377 -1.28 8.84 13.91
N LEU A 378 -2.25 8.29 13.18
CA LEU A 378 -3.65 8.14 13.59
C LEU A 378 -3.90 6.84 14.40
N GLY A 379 -2.84 6.16 14.83
CA GLY A 379 -2.89 4.77 15.25
C GLY A 379 -3.75 4.57 16.49
N THR A 380 -3.76 5.52 17.42
CA THR A 380 -4.61 5.45 18.62
C THR A 380 -6.09 5.47 18.26
N GLY A 381 -6.51 6.40 17.40
CA GLY A 381 -7.88 6.51 16.93
C GLY A 381 -8.33 5.26 16.16
N LEU A 382 -7.48 4.75 15.26
CA LEU A 382 -7.76 3.54 14.49
C LEU A 382 -7.94 2.31 15.39
N LYS A 383 -7.03 2.09 16.34
CA LYS A 383 -7.12 0.98 17.31
C LYS A 383 -8.37 1.08 18.16
N ASN A 384 -8.74 2.28 18.63
CA ASN A 384 -9.93 2.49 19.43
C ASN A 384 -11.21 2.21 18.64
N ASP A 385 -11.36 2.79 17.44
CA ASP A 385 -12.57 2.66 16.62
C ASP A 385 -12.79 1.21 16.14
N LEU A 386 -11.72 0.48 15.84
CA LEU A 386 -11.78 -0.93 15.43
C LEU A 386 -11.61 -1.93 16.58
N SER A 387 -11.43 -1.46 17.82
CA SER A 387 -11.21 -2.29 19.01
C SER A 387 -10.01 -3.26 18.90
N LEU A 388 -8.95 -2.84 18.23
CA LEU A 388 -7.72 -3.61 18.04
C LEU A 388 -6.92 -3.70 19.33
N GLY A 389 -6.31 -4.86 19.59
CA GLY A 389 -5.55 -5.08 20.83
C GLY A 389 -6.41 -5.08 22.10
N THR A 390 -7.74 -5.27 21.99
CA THR A 390 -8.60 -5.51 23.16
C THR A 390 -8.12 -6.77 23.89
N PRO A 391 -7.78 -6.72 25.20
CA PRO A 391 -7.15 -7.84 25.89
C PRO A 391 -7.94 -9.14 25.75
N ALA A 392 -7.26 -10.19 25.29
CA ALA A 392 -7.80 -11.55 25.32
C ALA A 392 -7.59 -12.19 26.71
N ASN A 393 -8.35 -13.24 27.01
CA ASN A 393 -8.20 -13.97 28.28
C ASN A 393 -6.76 -14.51 28.42
N GLY A 394 -6.10 -14.15 29.53
CA GLY A 394 -4.73 -14.58 29.83
C GLY A 394 -3.63 -13.75 29.16
N GLU A 395 -3.98 -12.72 28.39
CA GLU A 395 -3.02 -11.79 27.76
C GLU A 395 -2.64 -10.66 28.72
N SER A 396 -1.34 -10.34 28.83
CA SER A 396 -0.87 -9.18 29.59
C SER A 396 -1.20 -7.86 28.86
N PRO A 397 -1.26 -6.72 29.57
CA PRO A 397 -1.46 -5.42 28.91
C PRO A 397 -0.42 -5.12 27.82
N GLU A 398 0.85 -5.49 28.04
CA GLU A 398 1.93 -5.27 27.07
C GLU A 398 1.73 -6.12 25.81
N GLN A 399 1.28 -7.37 25.98
CA GLN A 399 0.98 -8.26 24.86
C GLN A 399 -0.19 -7.73 24.03
N SER A 400 -1.26 -7.24 24.68
CA SER A 400 -2.43 -6.70 23.98
C SER A 400 -2.10 -5.42 23.22
N ILE A 401 -1.24 -4.54 23.78
CA ILE A 401 -0.73 -3.35 23.09
C ILE A 401 0.11 -3.75 21.87
N GLN A 402 1.05 -4.68 22.01
CA GLN A 402 1.90 -5.14 20.90
C GLN A 402 1.07 -5.78 19.79
N ARG A 403 0.07 -6.59 20.16
CA ARG A 403 -0.86 -7.18 19.20
C ARG A 403 -1.70 -6.12 18.48
N GLY A 404 -2.24 -5.14 19.20
CA GLY A 404 -2.99 -4.03 18.59
C GLY A 404 -2.16 -3.21 17.60
N GLU A 405 -0.87 -3.00 17.88
CA GLU A 405 0.05 -2.35 16.93
C GLU A 405 0.27 -3.17 15.67
N ARG A 406 0.48 -4.48 15.82
CA ARG A 406 0.62 -5.40 14.68
C ARG A 406 -0.65 -5.43 13.85
N GLU A 407 -1.81 -5.63 14.47
CA GLU A 407 -3.12 -5.68 13.80
C GLU A 407 -3.38 -4.41 12.97
N MET A 408 -3.13 -3.24 13.56
CA MET A 408 -3.27 -1.97 12.86
C MET A 408 -2.36 -1.86 11.64
N LYS A 409 -1.08 -2.25 11.78
CA LYS A 409 -0.11 -2.22 10.68
C LYS A 409 -0.49 -3.19 9.56
N GLU A 410 -0.89 -4.41 9.90
CA GLU A 410 -1.31 -5.43 8.92
C GLU A 410 -2.61 -5.05 8.21
N LEU A 411 -3.61 -4.51 8.91
CA LEU A 411 -4.83 -3.99 8.29
C LEU A 411 -4.54 -2.82 7.35
N THR A 412 -3.62 -1.93 7.74
CA THR A 412 -3.21 -0.81 6.88
C THR A 412 -2.43 -1.31 5.65
N ARG A 413 -1.59 -2.34 5.81
CA ARG A 413 -0.94 -3.00 4.67
C ARG A 413 -1.96 -3.63 3.75
N TRP A 414 -2.96 -4.32 4.27
CA TRP A 414 -4.04 -4.93 3.48
C TRP A 414 -4.87 -3.88 2.72
N LEU A 415 -5.20 -2.76 3.37
CA LEU A 415 -5.78 -1.59 2.73
C LEU A 415 -4.88 -1.06 1.59
N ALA A 416 -3.57 -0.91 1.84
CA ALA A 416 -2.61 -0.47 0.83
C ALA A 416 -2.50 -1.46 -0.33
N THR A 417 -2.61 -2.77 -0.08
CA THR A 417 -2.69 -3.80 -1.13
C THR A 417 -3.90 -3.57 -2.04
N GLY A 418 -5.10 -3.42 -1.47
CA GLY A 418 -6.31 -3.19 -2.25
C GLY A 418 -6.33 -1.86 -3.01
N TYR A 419 -5.61 -0.85 -2.52
CA TYR A 419 -5.53 0.47 -3.16
C TYR A 419 -4.43 0.56 -4.22
N LEU A 420 -3.20 0.16 -3.87
CA LEU A 420 -2.01 0.43 -4.68
C LEU A 420 -1.75 -0.67 -5.69
N VAL A 421 -1.92 -1.95 -5.33
CA VAL A 421 -1.57 -3.06 -6.24
C VAL A 421 -2.46 -3.07 -7.47
N ASP A 422 -3.67 -2.50 -7.41
CA ASP A 422 -4.56 -2.39 -8.56
C ASP A 422 -4.25 -1.19 -9.49
N ASP A 423 -3.33 -0.30 -9.09
CA ASP A 423 -2.77 0.70 -10.01
C ASP A 423 -1.71 0.08 -10.96
N ASN A 424 -1.24 0.86 -11.93
CA ASN A 424 -0.28 0.41 -12.93
C ASN A 424 1.18 0.46 -12.44
N HIS A 425 1.43 1.00 -11.24
CA HIS A 425 2.71 1.47 -10.76
C HIS A 425 3.29 0.64 -9.61
N HIS A 426 2.42 0.02 -8.81
CA HIS A 426 2.79 -0.75 -7.64
C HIS A 426 2.52 -2.24 -7.82
N SER A 427 3.24 -3.02 -7.05
CA SER A 427 3.07 -4.46 -6.91
C SER A 427 2.93 -4.87 -5.46
N MET A 428 2.61 -6.15 -5.24
CA MET A 428 2.50 -6.71 -3.90
C MET A 428 3.83 -6.63 -3.14
N ILE A 429 4.97 -6.91 -3.78
CA ILE A 429 6.28 -6.83 -3.10
C ILE A 429 6.66 -5.39 -2.74
N GLU A 430 6.34 -4.41 -3.60
CA GLU A 430 6.60 -3.01 -3.32
C GLU A 430 5.83 -2.51 -2.09
N VAL A 431 4.56 -2.92 -2.00
CA VAL A 431 3.69 -2.63 -0.85
C VAL A 431 4.27 -3.30 0.40
N ASN A 432 4.60 -4.59 0.34
CA ASN A 432 5.11 -5.32 1.49
C ASN A 432 6.44 -4.79 2.01
N LEU A 433 7.40 -4.51 1.14
CA LEU A 433 8.68 -3.94 1.54
C LEU A 433 8.56 -2.49 2.03
N GLY A 434 7.63 -1.72 1.47
CA GLY A 434 7.30 -0.40 2.00
C GLY A 434 6.75 -0.49 3.43
N ALA A 435 5.86 -1.46 3.66
CA ALA A 435 5.25 -1.75 4.96
C ALA A 435 6.24 -2.33 5.98
N ALA A 436 7.25 -3.08 5.52
CA ALA A 436 8.29 -3.64 6.37
C ALA A 436 9.07 -2.57 7.15
N ASN A 437 9.18 -1.34 6.64
CA ASN A 437 9.79 -0.23 7.41
C ASN A 437 9.07 0.04 8.73
N HIS A 438 7.80 -0.35 8.84
CA HIS A 438 6.98 -0.17 10.03
C HIS A 438 7.03 -1.39 10.96
N GLY A 439 8.06 -2.23 10.83
CA GLY A 439 8.28 -3.38 11.71
C GLY A 439 7.39 -4.58 11.41
N LEU A 440 6.74 -4.61 10.25
CA LEU A 440 6.13 -5.83 9.72
C LEU A 440 7.21 -6.75 9.12
N ALA A 441 6.94 -8.05 9.09
CA ALA A 441 7.84 -9.01 8.45
C ALA A 441 8.03 -8.67 6.97
N SER A 442 9.27 -8.74 6.52
CA SER A 442 9.59 -8.68 5.09
C SER A 442 9.14 -9.98 4.44
N GLN A 443 8.36 -9.90 3.37
CA GLN A 443 7.79 -11.07 2.69
C GLN A 443 8.38 -11.22 1.28
N TRP A 444 8.73 -12.46 0.94
CA TRP A 444 9.39 -12.88 -0.29
C TRP A 444 8.91 -14.26 -0.73
N GLY A 445 8.88 -14.50 -2.03
CA GLY A 445 8.38 -15.77 -2.57
C GLY A 445 6.89 -15.96 -2.29
N LEU A 446 6.49 -17.18 -1.93
CA LEU A 446 5.08 -17.55 -1.83
C LEU A 446 4.35 -16.90 -0.65
N ASN A 447 5.06 -16.62 0.46
CA ASN A 447 4.47 -16.00 1.65
C ASN A 447 3.89 -14.59 1.38
N LEU A 448 4.35 -13.93 0.31
CA LEU A 448 3.82 -12.67 -0.20
C LEU A 448 2.32 -12.77 -0.52
N TYR A 449 1.88 -13.94 -0.96
CA TYR A 449 0.51 -14.22 -1.39
C TYR A 449 -0.28 -15.03 -0.37
N THR A 450 0.40 -15.90 0.38
CA THR A 450 -0.26 -16.83 1.31
C THR A 450 -0.37 -16.34 2.74
N GLU A 451 0.39 -15.31 3.12
CA GLU A 451 0.45 -14.83 4.51
C GLU A 451 0.19 -13.32 4.64
N PRO A 452 -0.92 -12.79 4.11
CA PRO A 452 -1.27 -11.37 4.28
C PRO A 452 -1.45 -10.94 5.75
N PHE A 453 -1.64 -11.88 6.67
CA PHE A 453 -1.69 -11.67 8.12
C PHE A 453 -0.86 -12.71 8.87
N SER A 454 -0.12 -12.27 9.89
CA SER A 454 0.65 -13.20 10.74
C SER A 454 -0.21 -13.96 11.75
N SER A 455 -1.41 -13.46 12.05
CA SER A 455 -2.45 -14.18 12.79
C SER A 455 -3.83 -13.62 12.43
N PRO A 456 -4.93 -14.34 12.70
CA PRO A 456 -6.28 -13.79 12.55
C PRO A 456 -6.45 -12.47 13.31
N ILE A 457 -7.20 -11.55 12.70
CA ILE A 457 -7.57 -10.27 13.29
C ILE A 457 -9.06 -10.26 13.54
N HIS A 458 -9.45 -10.04 14.80
CA HIS A 458 -10.83 -9.87 15.22
C HIS A 458 -11.07 -8.41 15.59
N ALA A 459 -11.69 -7.67 14.67
CA ALA A 459 -11.96 -6.25 14.83
C ALA A 459 -13.45 -6.01 15.03
N LYS A 460 -13.81 -4.79 15.44
CA LYS A 460 -15.21 -4.37 15.56
C LYS A 460 -15.91 -4.43 14.20
N GLY A 461 -16.78 -5.43 14.04
CA GLY A 461 -17.64 -5.58 12.86
C GLY A 461 -17.04 -6.40 11.71
N PHE A 462 -15.86 -7.00 11.87
CA PHE A 462 -15.32 -7.98 10.92
C PHE A 462 -14.25 -8.88 11.56
N SER A 463 -13.97 -10.01 10.94
CA SER A 463 -12.74 -10.77 11.16
C SER A 463 -12.07 -10.99 9.82
N ILE A 464 -10.74 -11.18 9.84
CA ILE A 464 -9.99 -11.51 8.64
C ILE A 464 -8.78 -12.36 9.00
N SER A 465 -8.45 -13.33 8.15
CA SER A 465 -7.26 -14.17 8.27
C SER A 465 -6.70 -14.54 6.91
N SER A 466 -5.44 -14.98 6.88
CA SER A 466 -4.81 -15.52 5.67
C SER A 466 -5.58 -16.72 5.12
N GLN A 467 -6.13 -17.58 6.00
CA GLN A 467 -6.91 -18.75 5.58
C GLN A 467 -8.22 -18.35 4.89
N GLU A 468 -8.94 -17.36 5.44
CA GLU A 468 -10.16 -16.81 4.81
C GLU A 468 -9.85 -16.24 3.42
N ILE A 469 -8.77 -15.48 3.29
CA ILE A 469 -8.35 -14.91 2.00
C ILE A 469 -8.09 -16.00 0.97
N LEU A 470 -7.32 -17.03 1.34
CA LEU A 470 -6.98 -18.12 0.44
C LEU A 470 -8.23 -18.91 0.01
N ALA A 471 -9.15 -19.17 0.94
CA ALA A 471 -10.42 -19.83 0.63
C ALA A 471 -11.31 -18.97 -0.28
N GLU A 472 -11.36 -17.65 -0.10
CA GLU A 472 -12.09 -16.75 -0.99
C GLU A 472 -11.49 -16.71 -2.40
N LEU A 473 -10.16 -16.71 -2.53
CA LEU A 473 -9.50 -16.70 -3.83
C LEU A 473 -9.79 -17.97 -4.64
N GLU A 474 -9.89 -19.13 -4.00
CA GLU A 474 -10.24 -20.39 -4.68
C GLU A 474 -11.63 -20.40 -5.31
N ASN A 475 -12.56 -19.67 -4.71
CA ASN A 475 -13.97 -19.70 -5.11
C ASN A 475 -14.34 -18.52 -6.04
N ARG A 476 -13.37 -17.68 -6.41
CA ARG A 476 -13.60 -16.50 -7.25
C ARG A 476 -13.10 -16.75 -8.67
N GLU A 477 -13.79 -16.12 -9.62
CA GLU A 477 -13.28 -16.03 -10.99
C GLU A 477 -12.01 -15.18 -11.03
N ASP A 478 -11.08 -15.59 -11.89
CA ASP A 478 -9.86 -14.82 -12.14
C ASP A 478 -10.19 -13.44 -12.71
N VAL A 479 -9.49 -12.41 -12.22
CA VAL A 479 -9.58 -11.06 -12.77
C VAL A 479 -9.06 -11.06 -14.20
N HIS A 480 -9.84 -10.54 -15.15
CA HIS A 480 -9.38 -10.41 -16.52
C HIS A 480 -8.24 -9.37 -16.64
N THR A 481 -7.08 -9.79 -17.16
CA THR A 481 -5.86 -8.96 -17.24
C THR A 481 -5.37 -8.77 -18.68
N ASP A 482 -6.25 -8.43 -19.62
CA ASP A 482 -5.83 -8.10 -20.99
C ASP A 482 -5.21 -6.69 -21.09
N TYR A 483 -3.88 -6.65 -21.02
CA TYR A 483 -3.11 -5.41 -21.15
C TYR A 483 -3.00 -4.90 -22.59
N SER A 484 -3.48 -5.63 -23.60
CA SER A 484 -3.40 -5.20 -25.01
C SER A 484 -4.30 -4.00 -25.31
N THR A 485 -5.35 -3.79 -24.51
CA THR A 485 -6.29 -2.68 -24.62
C THR A 485 -5.77 -1.38 -23.99
N PHE A 486 -4.70 -1.46 -23.20
CA PHE A 486 -4.16 -0.32 -22.48
C PHE A 486 -3.45 0.64 -23.43
N ARG A 487 -3.69 1.93 -23.22
CA ARG A 487 -3.19 3.01 -24.06
C ARG A 487 -2.12 3.79 -23.31
N LYS A 488 -1.09 4.19 -24.05
CA LYS A 488 -0.01 5.06 -23.57
C LYS A 488 -0.37 6.52 -23.90
N ASP A 489 -0.31 7.39 -22.91
CA ASP A 489 -0.48 8.83 -23.02
C ASP A 489 0.70 9.40 -23.82
N LEU A 490 0.41 9.79 -25.07
CA LEU A 490 1.40 10.29 -26.03
C LEU A 490 1.94 11.68 -25.67
N TYR A 491 1.34 12.40 -24.70
CA TYR A 491 1.64 13.82 -24.43
C TYR A 491 2.08 14.17 -22.99
N GLY A 492 2.61 13.19 -22.23
CA GLY A 492 3.58 13.51 -21.16
C GLY A 492 3.12 13.35 -19.71
N GLY A 493 2.05 12.61 -19.41
CA GLY A 493 1.77 12.13 -18.05
C GLY A 493 1.48 13.25 -17.02
N SER A 494 1.87 13.04 -15.76
CA SER A 494 1.61 13.91 -14.59
C SER A 494 2.22 15.32 -14.65
N ARG A 495 2.90 15.67 -15.75
CA ARG A 495 3.68 16.91 -15.92
C ARG A 495 3.15 17.85 -17.00
N ALA A 496 2.00 17.53 -17.62
CA ALA A 496 1.33 18.45 -18.53
C ALA A 496 0.95 19.73 -17.78
N VAL A 497 1.43 20.88 -18.27
CA VAL A 497 1.00 22.19 -17.76
C VAL A 497 -0.25 22.58 -18.55
N ILE A 498 -1.39 22.71 -17.89
CA ILE A 498 -2.63 23.14 -18.54
C ILE A 498 -2.81 24.65 -18.34
N ASN A 499 -3.06 25.36 -19.42
CA ASN A 499 -3.38 26.79 -19.39
C ASN A 499 -4.77 27.02 -18.76
N ALA A 500 -5.07 28.26 -18.37
CA ALA A 500 -6.38 28.61 -17.79
C ALA A 500 -7.57 28.28 -18.71
N ASP A 501 -7.33 28.14 -20.02
CA ASP A 501 -8.31 27.78 -21.04
C ASP A 501 -8.45 26.26 -21.29
N GLY A 502 -7.78 25.43 -20.49
CA GLY A 502 -7.85 23.97 -20.61
C GLY A 502 -6.90 23.35 -21.64
N SER A 503 -6.14 24.15 -22.39
CA SER A 503 -5.16 23.64 -23.36
C SER A 503 -3.90 23.08 -22.66
N ILE A 504 -3.39 21.94 -23.14
CA ILE A 504 -2.13 21.37 -22.66
C ILE A 504 -0.98 22.13 -23.32
N LYS A 505 -0.13 22.75 -22.50
CA LYS A 505 1.18 23.27 -22.93
C LYS A 505 2.05 22.08 -23.28
N THR A 506 2.16 21.81 -24.58
CA THR A 506 3.14 20.88 -25.10
C THR A 506 4.51 21.48 -24.87
N ASN A 507 5.36 20.80 -24.09
CA ASN A 507 6.78 21.08 -24.17
C ASN A 507 7.20 20.62 -25.56
N SER A 508 7.49 21.58 -26.45
CA SER A 508 8.16 21.30 -27.72
C SER A 508 9.39 20.45 -27.43
N ARG A 509 9.41 19.22 -27.94
CA ARG A 509 10.65 18.46 -28.07
C ARG A 509 11.48 19.05 -29.19
#